data_AF-A0A6P5ZWG8-F1
#
_entry.id   AF-A0A6P5ZWG8-F1
#
_cell.length_a   1.000
_cell.length_b   1.000
_cell.length_c   1.000
_cell.angle_alpha   90.00
_cell.angle_beta   90.00
_cell.angle_gamma   90.00
#
_symmetry.space_group_name_H-M   'P 1'
#
loop_
_entity.id
_entity.type
_entity.pdbx_description
1 polymer ?
#
loop_
_entity_poly.entity_id
_entity_poly.type
_entity_poly.pdbx_seq_one_letter_code
_entity_poly.pdbx_strand_id
1 'polypeptide(L)'
;MFFSGAVSCMLVVSSSSEVEMRGPSHSQHSGARKYIVKSYFEKYENLCDSSFEDFMAHELSSSLCQVFPDNRNLDVRLSVLEHSLVGEGSHCHLSSSIKLQIEADSIPKLPAHFCEVIIIQRLPLGVFADPFELQHLHERKVFTNVAVFGDTNLELPSFRSNRSVVEVHMDAGSNIFSEQNNGLEMNIELPLHARYQPLDESGYSIVEIGEPDVLLSCSMEGKQYNQSCLFMSPNDSAKSRIGAVAWRIPSGMKAHTGFVSVVTFVTAFLSTLSIVVTSIFCSGIKVSKNMKQS
;
A
#
# COMPACT_ATOMS: atom_id res chain seq x y z
N MET A 1 38.22 22.55 -10.53
CA MET A 1 38.72 21.19 -10.85
C MET A 1 37.52 20.32 -11.16
N PHE A 2 37.40 19.90 -12.41
CA PHE A 2 36.34 19.02 -12.89
C PHE A 2 36.58 17.60 -12.39
N PHE A 3 35.58 16.98 -11.74
CA PHE A 3 35.52 15.53 -11.61
C PHE A 3 34.33 15.03 -12.41
N SER A 4 34.65 14.47 -13.58
CA SER A 4 33.79 13.63 -14.38
C SER A 4 33.78 12.25 -13.72
N GLY A 5 32.61 11.79 -13.28
CA GLY A 5 32.40 10.47 -12.69
C GLY A 5 31.40 9.70 -13.54
N ALA A 6 31.86 8.58 -14.09
CA ALA A 6 31.13 7.71 -14.99
C ALA A 6 29.76 7.29 -14.44
N VAL A 7 28.71 7.47 -15.26
CA VAL A 7 27.38 6.90 -15.04
C VAL A 7 27.46 5.42 -15.39
N SER A 8 27.55 4.56 -14.39
CA SER A 8 27.29 3.14 -14.55
C SER A 8 25.77 2.95 -14.54
N CYS A 9 25.19 2.68 -15.71
CA CYS A 9 23.79 2.26 -15.82
C CYS A 9 23.65 0.85 -15.23
N MET A 10 23.37 0.77 -13.93
CA MET A 10 22.85 -0.44 -13.33
C MET A 10 21.42 -0.63 -13.84
N LEU A 11 21.17 -1.74 -14.52
CA LEU A 11 19.83 -2.27 -14.78
C LEU A 11 19.16 -2.48 -13.41
N VAL A 12 18.22 -1.62 -13.06
CA VAL A 12 17.38 -1.80 -11.87
C VAL A 12 16.29 -2.77 -12.26
N VAL A 13 16.41 -4.01 -11.81
CA VAL A 13 15.32 -4.98 -11.85
C VAL A 13 14.32 -4.55 -10.78
N SER A 14 13.10 -4.17 -11.19
CA SER A 14 11.99 -3.96 -10.26
C SER A 14 11.68 -5.28 -9.57
N SER A 15 12.16 -5.44 -8.35
CA SER A 15 11.83 -6.57 -7.49
C SER A 15 10.50 -6.26 -6.81
N SER A 16 9.40 -6.89 -7.25
CA SER A 16 8.19 -6.97 -6.44
C SER A 16 8.57 -7.63 -5.11
N SER A 17 8.43 -6.91 -3.99
CA SER A 17 8.54 -7.53 -2.67
C SER A 17 7.25 -8.30 -2.40
N GLU A 18 7.16 -9.49 -2.97
CA GLU A 18 6.14 -10.46 -2.57
C GLU A 18 6.51 -10.94 -1.17
N VAL A 19 5.67 -10.62 -0.20
CA VAL A 19 5.68 -11.36 1.07
C VAL A 19 5.00 -12.71 0.77
N GLU A 20 5.72 -13.61 0.12
CA GLU A 20 5.28 -14.98 -0.11
C GLU A 20 5.37 -15.77 1.21
N MET A 21 4.31 -15.69 2.01
CA MET A 21 4.20 -16.49 3.23
C MET A 21 3.61 -17.86 2.92
N ARG A 22 4.42 -18.91 3.13
CA ARG A 22 3.96 -20.31 3.20
C ARG A 22 3.01 -20.46 4.39
N GLY A 23 1.71 -20.54 4.10
CA GLY A 23 0.73 -21.06 5.05
C GLY A 23 0.94 -22.56 5.32
N PRO A 24 0.28 -23.12 6.35
CA PRO A 24 0.30 -24.55 6.62
C PRO A 24 -0.22 -25.29 5.38
N SER A 25 0.52 -26.29 4.94
CA SER A 25 0.19 -27.13 3.79
C SER A 25 -1.11 -27.89 4.01
N HIS A 26 -2.23 -27.31 3.59
CA HIS A 26 -3.42 -28.06 3.21
C HIS A 26 -4.07 -27.39 2.00
N SER A 27 -4.22 -28.18 0.94
CA SER A 27 -4.69 -27.87 -0.43
C SER A 27 -3.68 -27.20 -1.37
N GLN A 28 -2.83 -28.05 -1.97
CA GLN A 28 -2.42 -27.82 -3.36
C GLN A 28 -3.65 -27.97 -4.27
N HIS A 29 -3.69 -27.13 -5.31
CA HIS A 29 -4.63 -27.06 -6.45
C HIS A 29 -5.88 -26.18 -6.32
N SER A 30 -5.75 -24.94 -6.83
CA SER A 30 -6.68 -24.34 -7.78
C SER A 30 -6.04 -23.10 -8.44
N GLY A 31 -6.05 -23.00 -9.76
CA GLY A 31 -5.37 -21.97 -10.55
C GLY A 31 -6.03 -20.59 -10.57
N ALA A 32 -6.50 -20.09 -9.42
CA ALA A 32 -6.85 -18.68 -9.27
C ALA A 32 -5.57 -17.89 -8.92
N ARG A 33 -5.27 -16.82 -9.67
CA ARG A 33 -4.13 -15.96 -9.34
C ARG A 33 -4.39 -15.33 -7.97
N LYS A 34 -3.46 -15.53 -7.02
CA LYS A 34 -3.61 -15.06 -5.63
C LYS A 34 -3.85 -13.56 -5.51
N TYR A 35 -3.30 -12.77 -6.44
CA TYR A 35 -3.42 -11.31 -6.50
C TYR A 35 -3.67 -10.89 -7.95
N ILE A 36 -4.63 -10.01 -8.17
CA ILE A 36 -5.00 -9.48 -9.48
C ILE A 36 -3.88 -8.58 -10.00
N VAL A 37 -3.39 -7.67 -9.14
CA VAL A 37 -2.41 -6.64 -9.47
C VAL A 37 -1.06 -7.23 -9.87
N LYS A 38 -0.72 -8.43 -9.37
CA LYS A 38 0.49 -9.15 -9.80
C LYS A 38 0.55 -9.32 -11.32
N SER A 39 -0.58 -9.70 -11.94
CA SER A 39 -0.67 -9.90 -13.40
C SER A 39 -0.40 -8.62 -14.19
N TYR A 40 -0.77 -7.47 -13.63
CA TYR A 40 -0.47 -6.17 -14.23
C TYR A 40 1.04 -5.92 -14.24
N PHE A 41 1.71 -6.08 -13.10
CA PHE A 41 3.15 -5.83 -12.97
C PHE A 41 4.03 -6.88 -13.67
N GLU A 42 3.50 -8.06 -13.97
CA GLU A 42 4.16 -9.02 -14.88
C GLU A 42 4.24 -8.50 -16.33
N LYS A 43 3.33 -7.59 -16.72
CA LYS A 43 3.26 -7.02 -18.09
C LYS A 43 3.79 -5.59 -18.17
N TYR A 44 3.62 -4.80 -17.11
CA TYR A 44 3.96 -3.39 -17.08
C TYR A 44 4.97 -3.11 -15.95
N GLU A 45 6.05 -2.39 -16.27
CA GLU A 45 7.08 -2.06 -15.27
C GLU A 45 6.58 -1.05 -14.23
N ASN A 46 5.68 -0.14 -14.64
CA ASN A 46 5.26 1.02 -13.85
C ASN A 46 3.75 1.18 -13.86
N LEU A 47 3.18 1.69 -12.78
CA LEU A 47 1.76 1.98 -12.68
C LEU A 47 1.40 3.24 -13.50
N CYS A 48 0.50 3.07 -14.45
CA CYS A 48 -0.11 4.15 -15.22
C CYS A 48 -1.64 4.00 -15.17
N ASP A 49 -2.35 5.07 -14.78
CA ASP A 49 -3.80 4.98 -14.49
C ASP A 49 -4.60 4.51 -15.72
N SER A 50 -4.37 5.07 -16.91
CA SER A 50 -5.11 4.63 -18.11
C SER A 50 -4.90 3.16 -18.44
N SER A 51 -3.64 2.70 -18.38
CA SER A 51 -3.31 1.30 -18.65
C SER A 51 -3.85 0.35 -17.58
N PHE A 52 -3.94 0.83 -16.34
CA PHE A 52 -4.48 0.07 -15.21
C PHE A 52 -6.01 -0.04 -15.30
N GLU A 53 -6.70 1.05 -15.63
CA GLU A 53 -8.15 1.03 -15.88
C GLU A 53 -8.51 0.08 -17.05
N ASP A 54 -7.76 0.13 -18.15
CA ASP A 54 -7.93 -0.79 -19.28
C ASP A 54 -7.70 -2.25 -18.87
N PHE A 55 -6.67 -2.49 -18.04
CA PHE A 55 -6.38 -3.82 -17.49
C PHE A 55 -7.51 -4.32 -16.58
N MET A 56 -8.01 -3.49 -15.68
CA MET A 56 -9.12 -3.84 -14.78
C MET A 56 -10.39 -4.15 -15.58
N ALA A 57 -10.72 -3.35 -16.59
CA ALA A 57 -11.86 -3.60 -17.48
C ALA A 57 -11.74 -4.95 -18.21
N HIS A 58 -10.53 -5.30 -18.67
CA HIS A 58 -10.26 -6.59 -19.30
C HIS A 58 -10.33 -7.76 -18.31
N GLU A 59 -9.69 -7.66 -17.14
CA GLU A 59 -9.72 -8.70 -16.11
C GLU A 59 -11.16 -9.01 -15.69
N LEU A 60 -11.97 -7.97 -15.44
CA LEU A 60 -13.40 -8.12 -15.16
C LEU A 60 -14.13 -8.83 -16.31
N SER A 61 -13.91 -8.39 -17.54
CA SER A 61 -14.55 -9.01 -18.72
C SER A 61 -14.21 -10.50 -18.87
N SER A 62 -12.99 -10.88 -18.49
CA SER A 62 -12.49 -12.26 -18.61
C SER A 62 -12.88 -13.18 -17.44
N SER A 63 -13.19 -12.60 -16.27
CA SER A 63 -13.47 -13.30 -15.01
C SER A 63 -14.93 -13.20 -14.55
N LEU A 64 -15.76 -12.44 -15.28
CA LEU A 64 -17.21 -12.43 -15.11
C LEU A 64 -17.73 -13.85 -15.27
N CYS A 65 -18.57 -14.30 -14.31
CA CYS A 65 -19.27 -15.57 -14.47
C CYS A 65 -20.03 -15.53 -15.81
N GLN A 66 -19.98 -16.63 -16.58
CA GLN A 66 -21.05 -16.86 -17.55
C GLN A 66 -22.35 -16.83 -16.76
N VAL A 67 -23.26 -15.96 -17.20
CA VAL A 67 -24.62 -15.77 -16.66
C VAL A 67 -25.14 -17.11 -16.14
N PHE A 68 -25.51 -17.16 -14.86
CA PHE A 68 -26.14 -18.33 -14.25
C PHE A 68 -27.16 -18.93 -15.23
N PRO A 69 -27.25 -20.26 -15.37
CA PRO A 69 -28.17 -20.89 -16.33
C PRO A 69 -29.64 -20.48 -16.14
N ASP A 70 -30.00 -19.93 -14.96
CA ASP A 70 -31.25 -19.24 -14.68
C ASP A 70 -31.09 -17.70 -14.72
N ASN A 71 -30.89 -17.13 -15.91
CA ASN A 71 -31.21 -15.76 -16.38
C ASN A 71 -31.62 -14.66 -15.36
N ARG A 72 -30.91 -14.52 -14.23
CA ARG A 72 -31.22 -13.57 -13.14
C ARG A 72 -29.91 -12.95 -12.67
N ASN A 73 -29.75 -11.67 -12.96
CA ASN A 73 -28.56 -10.89 -12.61
C ASN A 73 -28.37 -10.88 -11.09
N LEU A 74 -27.13 -11.09 -10.63
CA LEU A 74 -26.75 -10.90 -9.23
C LEU A 74 -26.60 -9.39 -9.00
N ASP A 75 -27.46 -8.80 -8.16
CA ASP A 75 -27.36 -7.38 -7.82
C ASP A 75 -26.47 -7.20 -6.58
N VAL A 76 -25.19 -6.94 -6.84
CA VAL A 76 -24.17 -6.67 -5.82
C VAL A 76 -23.78 -5.20 -5.93
N ARG A 77 -23.87 -4.50 -4.80
CA ARG A 77 -23.47 -3.10 -4.70
C ARG A 77 -22.36 -2.95 -3.67
N LEU A 78 -21.18 -2.57 -4.15
CA LEU A 78 -20.06 -2.15 -3.30
C LEU A 78 -19.96 -0.62 -3.34
N SER A 79 -19.79 -0.01 -2.17
CA SER A 79 -19.59 1.43 -2.07
C SER A 79 -18.60 1.77 -0.97
N VAL A 80 -17.68 2.69 -1.24
CA VAL A 80 -16.87 3.34 -0.21
C VAL A 80 -17.77 4.37 0.49
N LEU A 81 -17.87 4.30 1.82
CA LEU A 81 -18.68 5.19 2.65
C LEU A 81 -17.86 6.34 3.22
N GLU A 82 -16.63 6.03 3.65
CA GLU A 82 -15.69 6.99 4.21
C GLU A 82 -14.31 6.71 3.62
N HIS A 83 -13.58 7.78 3.36
CA HIS A 83 -12.18 7.74 2.98
C HIS A 83 -11.49 8.92 3.64
N SER A 84 -10.62 8.65 4.61
CA SER A 84 -9.99 9.70 5.43
C SER A 84 -8.57 9.34 5.83
N LEU A 85 -7.79 10.36 6.19
CA LEU A 85 -6.44 10.19 6.74
C LEU A 85 -6.48 10.38 8.25
N VAL A 86 -5.87 9.46 8.97
CA VAL A 86 -5.75 9.47 10.42
C VAL A 86 -4.28 9.68 10.79
N GLY A 87 -4.03 10.69 11.62
CA GLY A 87 -2.68 11.09 12.04
C GLY A 87 -2.13 12.29 11.27
N GLU A 88 -0.89 12.66 11.60
CA GLU A 88 -0.20 13.83 11.05
C GLU A 88 1.26 13.49 10.70
N GLY A 89 1.84 14.25 9.77
CA GLY A 89 3.26 14.12 9.41
C GLY A 89 3.50 13.25 8.18
N SER A 90 4.67 12.63 8.11
CA SER A 90 5.11 11.77 7.00
C SER A 90 4.74 10.30 7.19
N HIS A 91 4.10 9.94 8.31
CA HIS A 91 3.55 8.62 8.56
C HIS A 91 2.11 8.82 9.04
N CYS A 92 1.15 8.21 8.35
CA CYS A 92 -0.26 8.31 8.67
C CYS A 92 -0.99 7.01 8.32
N HIS A 93 -2.25 6.88 8.71
CA HIS A 93 -3.10 5.77 8.32
C HIS A 93 -4.18 6.25 7.35
N LEU A 94 -4.35 5.54 6.23
CA LEU A 94 -5.47 5.73 5.33
C LEU A 94 -6.61 4.83 5.81
N SER A 95 -7.68 5.46 6.30
CA SER A 95 -8.90 4.77 6.72
C SER A 95 -9.89 4.74 5.56
N SER A 96 -10.47 3.57 5.29
CA SER A 96 -11.60 3.45 4.37
C SER A 96 -12.68 2.56 4.97
N SER A 97 -13.92 3.04 4.94
CA SER A 97 -15.11 2.24 5.26
C SER A 97 -15.78 1.82 3.95
N ILE A 98 -16.01 0.53 3.80
CA ILE A 98 -16.56 -0.09 2.59
C ILE A 98 -17.81 -0.86 2.97
N LYS A 99 -18.88 -0.62 2.21
CA LYS A 99 -20.17 -1.27 2.39
C LYS A 99 -20.46 -2.21 1.23
N LEU A 100 -20.69 -3.47 1.56
CA LEU A 100 -21.16 -4.51 0.66
C LEU A 100 -22.66 -4.73 0.90
N GLN A 101 -23.46 -4.53 -0.15
CA GLN A 101 -24.89 -4.84 -0.16
C GLN A 101 -25.17 -5.88 -1.24
N ILE A 102 -25.88 -6.92 -0.85
CA ILE A 102 -26.31 -8.01 -1.73
C ILE A 102 -27.82 -8.12 -1.54
N GLU A 103 -28.59 -7.99 -2.61
CA GLU A 103 -30.06 -8.06 -2.52
C GLU A 103 -30.49 -9.45 -2.04
N ALA A 104 -31.47 -9.52 -1.13
CA ALA A 104 -31.88 -10.76 -0.45
C ALA A 104 -32.26 -11.90 -1.42
N ASP A 105 -32.80 -11.58 -2.59
CA ASP A 105 -33.18 -12.55 -3.64
C ASP A 105 -31.97 -13.12 -4.42
N SER A 106 -30.80 -12.52 -4.23
CA SER A 106 -29.55 -12.91 -4.86
C SER A 106 -28.65 -13.74 -3.92
N ILE A 107 -28.84 -13.61 -2.60
CA ILE A 107 -28.10 -14.33 -1.55
C ILE A 107 -28.16 -15.87 -1.69
N PRO A 108 -29.31 -16.53 -1.94
CA PRO A 108 -29.37 -17.99 -2.12
C PRO A 108 -28.65 -18.49 -3.38
N LYS A 109 -28.30 -17.57 -4.30
CA LYS A 109 -27.61 -17.87 -5.57
C LYS A 109 -26.11 -17.70 -5.46
N LEU A 110 -25.61 -16.97 -4.45
CA LEU A 110 -24.18 -16.98 -4.15
C LEU A 110 -23.82 -18.32 -3.50
N PRO A 111 -22.77 -19.00 -3.99
CA PRO A 111 -22.21 -20.15 -3.28
C PRO A 111 -21.79 -19.65 -1.91
N ALA A 112 -22.38 -20.22 -0.85
CA ALA A 112 -22.12 -19.80 0.53
C ALA A 112 -20.71 -20.16 1.03
N HIS A 113 -19.78 -20.47 0.13
CA HIS A 113 -18.45 -20.97 0.45
C HIS A 113 -17.40 -20.16 -0.32
N PHE A 114 -16.71 -19.29 0.43
CA PHE A 114 -15.57 -18.45 0.05
C PHE A 114 -15.89 -17.30 -0.92
N CYS A 115 -16.45 -16.22 -0.37
CA CYS A 115 -16.41 -14.89 -0.99
C CYS A 115 -15.39 -14.01 -0.24
N GLU A 116 -14.54 -13.31 -0.99
CA GLU A 116 -13.59 -12.33 -0.48
C GLU A 116 -13.86 -10.98 -1.11
N VAL A 117 -13.67 -9.92 -0.33
CA VAL A 117 -13.64 -8.55 -0.83
C VAL A 117 -12.19 -8.20 -1.09
N ILE A 118 -11.91 -7.77 -2.32
CA ILE A 118 -10.58 -7.36 -2.77
C ILE A 118 -10.59 -5.84 -2.90
N ILE A 119 -9.64 -5.19 -2.22
CA ILE A 119 -9.47 -3.74 -2.19
C ILE A 119 -8.13 -3.44 -2.83
N ILE A 120 -8.13 -2.62 -3.87
CA ILE A 120 -6.93 -2.20 -4.59
C ILE A 120 -6.74 -0.70 -4.39
N GLN A 121 -5.75 -0.32 -3.57
CA GLN A 121 -5.40 1.07 -3.33
C GLN A 121 -4.19 1.46 -4.17
N ARG A 122 -4.40 2.31 -5.18
CA ARG A 122 -3.31 2.94 -5.93
C ARG A 122 -2.72 4.08 -5.11
N LEU A 123 -1.40 4.09 -4.95
CA LEU A 123 -0.68 5.12 -4.22
C LEU A 123 -0.01 6.12 -5.18
N PRO A 124 -0.02 7.42 -4.85
CA PRO A 124 0.64 8.46 -5.64
C PRO A 124 2.17 8.42 -5.49
N LEU A 125 2.87 9.20 -6.31
CA LEU A 125 4.34 9.27 -6.27
C LEU A 125 4.84 9.74 -4.90
N GLY A 126 5.85 9.06 -4.38
CA GLY A 126 6.47 9.41 -3.10
C GLY A 126 5.65 9.00 -1.88
N VAL A 127 4.54 8.27 -2.07
CA VAL A 127 3.78 7.61 -1.01
C VAL A 127 3.89 6.10 -1.19
N PHE A 128 4.07 5.38 -0.10
CA PHE A 128 4.14 3.93 -0.11
C PHE A 128 3.57 3.36 1.20
N ALA A 129 3.14 2.10 1.15
CA ALA A 129 2.85 1.32 2.35
C ALA A 129 4.05 0.39 2.64
N ASP A 130 4.48 0.33 3.89
CA ASP A 130 5.58 -0.56 4.28
C ASP A 130 5.11 -2.03 4.27
N PRO A 131 5.68 -2.91 3.43
CA PRO A 131 5.33 -4.32 3.40
C PRO A 131 5.49 -5.01 4.77
N PHE A 132 6.47 -4.59 5.59
CA PHE A 132 6.70 -5.17 6.91
C PHE A 132 5.59 -4.80 7.88
N GLU A 133 5.06 -3.59 7.82
CA GLU A 133 3.94 -3.17 8.67
C GLU A 133 2.64 -3.88 8.27
N LEU A 134 2.38 -4.01 6.97
CA LEU A 134 1.25 -4.76 6.44
C LEU A 134 1.31 -6.25 6.79
N GLN A 135 2.50 -6.84 6.84
CA GLN A 135 2.68 -8.22 7.28
C GLN A 135 2.16 -8.43 8.71
N HIS A 136 2.38 -7.49 9.63
CA HIS A 136 1.88 -7.60 10.99
C HIS A 136 0.34 -7.56 11.05
N LEU A 137 -0.31 -6.81 10.15
CA LEU A 137 -1.78 -6.78 10.06
C LEU A 137 -2.34 -8.11 9.55
N HIS A 138 -1.66 -8.74 8.59
CA HIS A 138 -1.99 -10.08 8.13
C HIS A 138 -1.77 -11.14 9.21
N GLU A 139 -0.66 -11.10 9.95
CA GLU A 139 -0.38 -12.03 11.06
C GLU A 139 -1.42 -11.97 12.17
N ARG A 140 -1.98 -10.78 12.42
CA ARG A 140 -3.09 -10.56 13.36
C ARG A 140 -4.45 -10.95 12.79
N LYS A 141 -4.50 -11.49 11.57
CA LYS A 141 -5.71 -11.89 10.83
C LYS A 141 -6.70 -10.76 10.61
N VAL A 142 -6.19 -9.52 10.50
CA VAL A 142 -7.01 -8.37 10.08
C VAL A 142 -7.37 -8.51 8.60
N PHE A 143 -6.43 -9.01 7.80
CA PHE A 143 -6.61 -9.31 6.38
C PHE A 143 -6.37 -10.79 6.09
N THR A 144 -7.11 -11.35 5.14
CA THR A 144 -6.92 -12.72 4.65
C THR A 144 -5.65 -12.82 3.81
N ASN A 145 -5.39 -11.82 2.97
CA ASN A 145 -4.13 -11.64 2.25
C ASN A 145 -3.87 -10.15 2.04
N VAL A 146 -2.60 -9.77 1.93
CA VAL A 146 -2.18 -8.40 1.57
C VAL A 146 -0.89 -8.46 0.76
N ALA A 147 -0.71 -7.58 -0.20
CA ALA A 147 0.53 -7.41 -0.94
C ALA A 147 0.72 -5.96 -1.42
N VAL A 148 1.98 -5.57 -1.61
CA VAL A 148 2.36 -4.27 -2.20
C VAL A 148 3.12 -4.54 -3.49
N PHE A 149 2.73 -3.85 -4.56
CA PHE A 149 3.33 -3.93 -5.89
C PHE A 149 3.85 -2.56 -6.34
N GLY A 150 4.78 -2.55 -7.29
CA GLY A 150 5.43 -1.33 -7.77
C GLY A 150 6.63 -0.92 -6.91
N ASP A 151 6.77 0.38 -6.63
CA ASP A 151 7.92 0.89 -5.85
C ASP A 151 7.78 0.62 -4.35
N THR A 152 8.57 -0.35 -3.85
CA THR A 152 8.63 -0.71 -2.43
C THR A 152 9.97 -0.36 -1.78
N ASN A 153 10.85 0.38 -2.47
CA ASN A 153 12.16 0.72 -1.93
C ASN A 153 12.08 1.91 -0.98
N LEU A 154 12.03 1.62 0.31
CA LEU A 154 11.93 2.59 1.41
C LEU A 154 13.04 3.68 1.37
N GLU A 155 14.20 3.37 0.79
CA GLU A 155 15.38 4.23 0.79
C GLU A 155 15.46 5.16 -0.43
N LEU A 156 14.64 4.96 -1.46
CA LEU A 156 14.67 5.79 -2.66
C LEU A 156 14.09 7.18 -2.37
N PRO A 157 14.75 8.27 -2.77
CA PRO A 157 14.19 9.62 -2.60
C PRO A 157 12.98 9.84 -3.52
N SER A 158 12.09 10.77 -3.16
CA SER A 158 10.83 11.04 -3.89
C SER A 158 11.02 11.37 -5.37
N PHE A 159 12.11 12.04 -5.76
CA PHE A 159 12.36 12.38 -7.17
C PHE A 159 12.82 11.18 -8.02
N ARG A 160 13.11 10.04 -7.39
CA ARG A 160 13.42 8.76 -8.05
C ARG A 160 12.42 7.67 -7.69
N SER A 161 11.35 8.01 -6.97
CA SER A 161 10.32 7.06 -6.62
C SER A 161 9.41 6.81 -7.81
N ASN A 162 8.79 5.63 -7.81
CA ASN A 162 7.64 5.34 -8.65
C ASN A 162 6.40 5.16 -7.78
N ARG A 163 5.26 4.89 -8.42
CA ARG A 163 4.00 4.60 -7.75
C ARG A 163 3.97 3.15 -7.27
N SER A 164 3.19 2.91 -6.24
CA SER A 164 2.92 1.58 -5.70
C SER A 164 1.41 1.32 -5.64
N VAL A 165 1.04 0.06 -5.48
CA VAL A 165 -0.35 -0.38 -5.34
C VAL A 165 -0.41 -1.37 -4.18
N VAL A 166 -1.37 -1.21 -3.29
CA VAL A 166 -1.66 -2.16 -2.22
C VAL A 166 -2.91 -2.95 -2.59
N GLU A 167 -2.83 -4.27 -2.59
CA GLU A 167 -3.97 -5.17 -2.78
C GLU A 167 -4.24 -5.91 -1.47
N VAL A 168 -5.47 -5.80 -0.97
CA VAL A 168 -5.91 -6.39 0.30
C VAL A 168 -7.13 -7.28 0.05
N HIS A 169 -7.13 -8.46 0.65
CA HIS A 169 -8.22 -9.42 0.59
C HIS A 169 -8.80 -9.60 1.99
N MET A 170 -10.12 -9.52 2.10
CA MET A 170 -10.87 -9.68 3.35
C MET A 170 -11.95 -10.75 3.18
N ASP A 171 -12.13 -11.63 4.18
CA ASP A 171 -13.21 -12.62 4.13
C ASP A 171 -14.58 -11.93 4.27
N ALA A 172 -15.46 -12.18 3.31
CA ALA A 172 -16.85 -11.74 3.35
C ALA A 172 -17.83 -12.93 3.48
N GLY A 173 -17.38 -14.16 3.22
CA GLY A 173 -18.25 -15.32 3.01
C GLY A 173 -19.10 -15.72 4.22
N SER A 174 -18.58 -15.58 5.43
CA SER A 174 -19.29 -15.96 6.66
C SER A 174 -20.33 -14.92 7.11
N ASN A 175 -20.10 -13.63 6.84
CA ASN A 175 -20.92 -12.53 7.34
C ASN A 175 -22.00 -12.05 6.35
N ILE A 176 -21.81 -12.30 5.05
CA ILE A 176 -22.78 -11.94 3.99
C ILE A 176 -24.20 -12.47 4.30
N PHE A 177 -24.31 -13.68 4.87
CA PHE A 177 -25.61 -14.31 5.16
C PHE A 177 -26.22 -13.90 6.51
N SER A 178 -25.47 -13.20 7.37
CA SER A 178 -25.89 -12.83 8.72
C SER A 178 -26.55 -11.44 8.78
N GLU A 179 -26.09 -10.49 7.96
CA GLU A 179 -26.51 -9.07 8.01
C GLU A 179 -27.53 -8.69 6.94
N GLN A 180 -28.64 -9.44 6.93
CA GLN A 180 -29.67 -9.47 5.87
C GLN A 180 -30.38 -8.13 5.57
N ASN A 181 -30.23 -7.08 6.39
CA ASN A 181 -30.99 -5.83 6.25
C ASN A 181 -30.16 -4.54 6.17
N ASN A 182 -28.90 -4.53 6.62
CA ASN A 182 -28.09 -3.31 6.68
C ASN A 182 -26.87 -3.31 5.77
N GLY A 183 -26.52 -4.45 5.16
CA GLY A 183 -25.28 -4.63 4.40
C GLY A 183 -24.05 -4.77 5.30
N LEU A 184 -23.03 -5.47 4.82
CA LEU A 184 -21.77 -5.69 5.54
C LEU A 184 -20.88 -4.46 5.43
N GLU A 185 -20.49 -3.88 6.56
CA GLU A 185 -19.53 -2.78 6.61
C GLU A 185 -18.16 -3.29 7.06
N MET A 186 -17.13 -2.92 6.31
CA MET A 186 -15.74 -3.31 6.55
C MET A 186 -14.90 -2.06 6.64
N ASN A 187 -14.06 -1.99 7.66
CA ASN A 187 -13.12 -0.89 7.84
C ASN A 187 -11.71 -1.41 7.58
N ILE A 188 -10.95 -0.64 6.79
CA ILE A 188 -9.56 -0.91 6.50
C ILE A 188 -8.73 0.31 6.90
N GLU A 189 -7.61 0.05 7.58
CA GLU A 189 -6.59 1.05 7.89
C GLU A 189 -5.27 0.61 7.26
N LEU A 190 -4.81 1.37 6.26
CA LEU A 190 -3.53 1.15 5.61
C LEU A 190 -2.48 2.13 6.15
N PRO A 191 -1.40 1.65 6.76
CA PRO A 191 -0.30 2.52 7.15
C PRO A 191 0.44 3.01 5.90
N LEU A 192 0.54 4.33 5.78
CA LEU A 192 1.17 5.02 4.67
C LEU A 192 2.33 5.88 5.16
N HIS A 193 3.40 5.85 4.37
CA HIS A 193 4.60 6.61 4.58
C HIS A 193 4.84 7.50 3.38
N ALA A 194 5.17 8.76 3.64
CA ALA A 194 5.57 9.74 2.65
C ALA A 194 7.10 9.89 2.67
N ARG A 195 7.69 9.79 1.49
CA ARG A 195 9.10 10.10 1.28
C ARG A 195 9.35 11.59 1.42
N TYR A 196 10.59 11.96 1.69
CA TYR A 196 11.00 13.36 1.80
C TYR A 196 10.63 14.14 0.56
N GLN A 197 9.70 15.07 0.71
CA GLN A 197 9.21 15.91 -0.38
C GLN A 197 10.17 17.10 -0.58
N PRO A 198 10.22 17.68 -1.79
CA PRO A 198 10.98 18.91 -2.02
C PRO A 198 10.55 20.04 -1.07
N LEU A 199 11.50 20.91 -0.73
CA LEU A 199 11.24 22.12 0.06
C LEU A 199 10.24 23.01 -0.67
N ASP A 200 9.26 23.51 0.06
CA ASP A 200 8.27 24.46 -0.44
C ASP A 200 8.23 25.72 0.43
N GLU A 201 7.65 26.80 -0.10
CA GLU A 201 7.47 28.06 0.65
C GLU A 201 6.48 27.88 1.81
N SER A 202 5.46 27.03 1.65
CA SER A 202 4.50 26.73 2.71
C SER A 202 5.08 25.85 3.83
N GLY A 203 6.20 25.17 3.57
CA GLY A 203 6.78 24.15 4.43
C GLY A 203 6.11 22.78 4.36
N TYR A 204 5.11 22.62 3.48
CA TYR A 204 4.37 21.38 3.28
C TYR A 204 4.27 21.03 1.80
N SER A 205 4.15 19.73 1.52
CA SER A 205 3.76 19.18 0.23
C SER A 205 2.36 18.58 0.37
N ILE A 206 1.53 18.72 -0.66
CA ILE A 206 0.18 18.16 -0.69
C ILE A 206 0.15 17.05 -1.72
N VAL A 207 -0.32 15.88 -1.30
CA VAL A 207 -0.48 14.71 -2.16
C VAL A 207 -1.92 14.25 -2.07
N GLU A 208 -2.55 14.01 -3.22
CA GLU A 208 -3.93 13.52 -3.29
C GLU A 208 -3.95 11.99 -3.43
N ILE A 209 -4.72 11.33 -2.57
CA ILE A 209 -4.93 9.89 -2.60
C ILE A 209 -6.35 9.64 -3.08
N GLY A 210 -6.48 8.97 -4.23
CA GLY A 210 -7.77 8.61 -4.81
C GLY A 210 -8.42 7.42 -4.10
N GLU A 211 -9.71 7.23 -4.35
CA GLU A 211 -10.48 6.08 -3.85
C GLU A 211 -9.88 4.72 -4.27
N PRO A 212 -10.02 3.68 -3.43
CA PRO A 212 -9.64 2.33 -3.81
C PRO A 212 -10.64 1.74 -4.81
N ASP A 213 -10.15 0.85 -5.67
CA ASP A 213 -11.04 -0.02 -6.45
C ASP A 213 -11.46 -1.19 -5.57
N VAL A 214 -12.76 -1.49 -5.55
CA VAL A 214 -13.31 -2.53 -4.68
C VAL A 214 -14.03 -3.58 -5.51
N LEU A 215 -13.68 -4.84 -5.28
CA LEU A 215 -14.15 -6.01 -6.01
C LEU A 215 -14.67 -7.05 -5.01
N LEU A 216 -15.62 -7.87 -5.46
CA LEU A 216 -16.05 -9.08 -4.77
C LEU A 216 -15.61 -10.28 -5.61
N SER A 217 -14.85 -11.19 -5.02
CA SER A 217 -14.43 -12.45 -5.61
C SER A 217 -15.13 -13.59 -4.89
N CYS A 218 -15.90 -14.41 -5.60
CA CYS A 218 -16.55 -15.58 -5.01
C CYS A 218 -16.16 -16.84 -5.78
N SER A 219 -15.74 -17.88 -5.05
CA SER A 219 -15.40 -19.17 -5.66
C SER A 219 -16.58 -20.13 -5.69
N MET A 220 -16.73 -20.88 -6.78
CA MET A 220 -17.67 -21.99 -6.89
C MET A 220 -16.94 -23.33 -6.81
N GLU A 221 -17.36 -24.21 -5.90
CA GLU A 221 -16.92 -25.61 -5.92
C GLU A 221 -17.78 -26.39 -6.93
N GLY A 222 -17.22 -26.68 -8.10
CA GLY A 222 -17.88 -27.40 -9.19
C GLY A 222 -16.98 -28.51 -9.76
N LYS A 223 -17.60 -29.61 -10.24
CA LYS A 223 -16.95 -30.90 -10.55
C LYS A 223 -15.83 -30.90 -11.61
N GLN A 224 -15.47 -29.78 -12.26
CA GLN A 224 -14.35 -29.79 -13.21
C GLN A 224 -13.40 -28.59 -13.18
N TYR A 225 -13.76 -27.41 -12.68
CA TYR A 225 -12.81 -26.32 -12.41
C TYR A 225 -13.35 -25.43 -11.31
N ASN A 226 -12.52 -25.10 -10.32
CA ASN A 226 -12.81 -24.08 -9.32
C ASN A 226 -12.78 -22.72 -10.04
N GLN A 227 -13.94 -22.26 -10.50
CA GLN A 227 -14.08 -20.99 -11.18
C GLN A 227 -14.36 -19.90 -10.14
N SER A 228 -13.47 -18.90 -10.05
CA SER A 228 -13.67 -17.69 -9.26
C SER A 228 -14.34 -16.63 -10.12
N CYS A 229 -15.42 -16.05 -9.61
CA CYS A 229 -16.12 -14.95 -10.28
C CYS A 229 -15.78 -13.62 -9.63
N LEU A 230 -15.45 -12.63 -10.45
CA LEU A 230 -15.23 -11.25 -10.01
C LEU A 230 -16.45 -10.38 -10.33
N PHE A 231 -16.87 -9.61 -9.32
CA PHE A 231 -17.88 -8.57 -9.44
C PHE A 231 -17.24 -7.24 -9.05
N MET A 232 -17.45 -6.21 -9.87
CA MET A 232 -17.09 -4.84 -9.52
C MET A 232 -18.37 -4.03 -9.37
N SER A 233 -18.33 -3.03 -8.49
CA SER A 233 -19.39 -2.03 -8.45
C SER A 233 -19.50 -1.35 -9.82
N PRO A 234 -20.71 -1.23 -10.41
CA PRO A 234 -20.90 -0.34 -11.54
C PRO A 234 -20.44 1.06 -11.12
N ASN A 235 -19.59 1.70 -11.93
CA ASN A 235 -19.34 3.14 -11.82
C ASN A 235 -20.70 3.82 -12.08
N ASP A 236 -21.48 4.02 -11.02
CA ASP A 236 -22.73 4.75 -11.05
C ASP A 236 -22.31 6.21 -11.28
N SER A 237 -22.10 6.56 -12.55
CA SER A 237 -21.52 7.83 -13.06
C SER A 237 -22.23 9.12 -12.57
N ALA A 238 -23.22 8.98 -11.68
CA ALA A 238 -23.99 10.03 -11.05
C ALA A 238 -23.98 10.03 -9.51
N LYS A 239 -23.35 9.07 -8.81
CA LYS A 239 -23.23 9.09 -7.34
C LYS A 239 -21.80 9.40 -6.90
N SER A 240 -21.64 10.60 -6.33
CA SER A 240 -20.53 11.12 -5.52
C SER A 240 -19.42 10.11 -5.24
N ARG A 241 -18.40 10.08 -6.10
CA ARG A 241 -17.06 9.64 -5.67
C ARG A 241 -16.72 10.46 -4.43
N ILE A 242 -16.42 9.81 -3.32
CA ILE A 242 -15.75 10.47 -2.20
C ILE A 242 -14.48 11.04 -2.81
N GLY A 243 -14.33 12.37 -2.73
CA GLY A 243 -13.21 13.05 -3.37
C GLY A 243 -11.87 12.49 -2.90
N ALA A 244 -10.82 12.70 -3.71
CA ALA A 244 -9.48 12.35 -3.30
C ALA A 244 -9.14 13.00 -1.94
N VAL A 245 -8.47 12.25 -1.07
CA VAL A 245 -8.07 12.76 0.24
C VAL A 245 -6.74 13.47 0.10
N ALA A 246 -6.70 14.74 0.52
CA ALA A 246 -5.49 15.55 0.48
C ALA A 246 -4.62 15.30 1.73
N TRP A 247 -3.44 14.73 1.52
CA TRP A 247 -2.44 14.54 2.57
C TRP A 247 -1.44 15.70 2.59
N ARG A 248 -1.41 16.44 3.70
CA ARG A 248 -0.47 17.53 3.95
C ARG A 248 0.78 17.01 4.68
N ILE A 249 1.84 16.78 3.92
CA ILE A 249 3.12 16.21 4.38
C ILE A 249 4.11 17.35 4.70
N PRO A 250 4.74 17.39 5.89
CA PRO A 250 5.76 18.39 6.19
C PRO A 250 7.01 18.16 5.34
N SER A 251 7.47 19.20 4.62
CA SER A 251 8.64 19.14 3.73
C SER A 251 9.74 20.14 4.09
N GLY A 252 9.46 21.07 5.01
CA GLY A 252 10.40 22.10 5.44
C GLY A 252 10.34 23.37 4.58
N MET A 253 10.55 24.52 5.22
CA MET A 253 10.46 25.82 4.57
C MET A 253 11.78 26.22 3.92
N LYS A 254 11.73 26.59 2.65
CA LYS A 254 12.92 27.04 1.89
C LYS A 254 13.57 28.28 2.51
N ALA A 255 12.78 29.20 3.08
CA ALA A 255 13.28 30.40 3.75
C ALA A 255 14.23 30.09 4.91
N HIS A 256 14.08 28.94 5.58
CA HIS A 256 14.90 28.56 6.73
C HIS A 256 16.18 27.82 6.35
N THR A 257 16.34 27.38 5.10
CA THR A 257 17.44 26.50 4.67
C THR A 257 18.82 27.10 4.97
N GLY A 258 19.03 28.39 4.69
CA GLY A 258 20.31 29.06 4.95
C GLY A 258 20.65 29.13 6.44
N PHE A 259 19.69 29.54 7.27
CA PHE A 259 19.86 29.64 8.71
C PHE A 259 20.14 28.27 9.36
N VAL A 260 19.32 27.27 9.03
CA VAL A 260 19.49 25.90 9.52
C VAL A 260 20.85 25.35 9.11
N SER A 261 21.26 25.55 7.86
CA SER A 261 22.57 25.09 7.37
C SER A 261 23.74 25.68 8.17
N VAL A 262 23.74 26.99 8.44
CA VAL A 262 24.81 27.65 9.19
C VAL A 262 24.86 27.15 10.64
N VAL A 263 23.71 27.06 11.31
CA VAL A 263 23.64 26.58 12.70
C VAL A 263 24.08 25.12 12.79
N THR A 264 23.58 24.25 11.90
CA THR A 264 23.99 22.83 11.84
C THR A 264 25.48 22.70 11.59
N PHE A 265 26.06 23.50 10.69
CA PHE A 265 27.49 23.47 10.42
C PHE A 265 28.33 23.88 11.65
N VAL A 266 28.00 25.01 12.28
CA VAL A 266 28.74 25.49 13.46
C VAL A 266 28.64 24.51 14.62
N THR A 267 27.45 24.00 14.90
CA THR A 267 27.23 23.02 15.99
C THR A 267 27.93 21.70 15.72
N ALA A 268 27.89 21.18 14.50
CA ALA A 268 28.63 19.99 14.11
C ALA A 268 30.14 20.20 14.25
N PHE A 269 30.66 21.33 13.75
CA PHE A 269 32.08 21.65 13.83
C PHE A 269 32.58 21.74 15.28
N LEU A 270 31.86 22.46 16.15
CA LEU A 270 32.20 22.57 17.57
C LEU A 270 32.10 21.24 18.31
N SER A 271 31.12 20.40 17.93
CA SER A 271 30.97 19.05 18.49
C SER A 271 32.15 18.15 18.09
N THR A 272 32.54 18.18 16.82
CA THR A 272 33.72 17.45 16.33
C THR A 272 34.99 17.92 17.02
N LEU A 273 35.17 19.24 17.18
CA LEU A 273 36.33 19.79 17.89
C LEU A 273 36.35 19.32 19.35
N SER A 274 35.21 19.35 20.03
CA SER A 274 35.07 18.85 21.41
C SER A 274 35.46 17.38 21.51
N ILE A 275 34.95 16.53 20.61
CA ILE A 275 35.28 15.09 20.58
C ILE A 275 36.79 14.89 20.39
N VAL A 276 37.43 15.61 19.47
CA VAL A 276 38.87 15.52 19.20
C VAL A 276 39.68 15.96 20.41
N VAL A 277 39.36 17.12 21.00
CA VAL A 277 40.02 17.65 22.19
C VAL A 277 39.90 16.66 23.35
N THR A 278 38.69 16.22 23.68
CA THR A 278 38.45 15.23 24.73
C THR A 278 39.22 13.93 24.46
N SER A 279 39.26 13.45 23.22
CA SER A 279 40.00 12.23 22.87
C SER A 279 41.51 12.37 23.10
N ILE A 280 42.10 13.53 22.79
CA ILE A 280 43.52 13.81 23.03
C ILE A 280 43.80 13.89 24.53
N PHE A 281 43.02 14.67 25.28
CA PHE A 281 43.26 14.89 26.70
C PHE A 281 42.92 13.66 27.57
N CYS A 282 41.88 12.89 27.24
CA CYS A 282 41.54 11.67 27.96
C CYS A 282 42.47 10.48 27.63
N SER A 283 43.07 10.46 26.43
CA SER A 283 44.10 9.45 26.09
C SER A 283 45.40 9.66 26.89
N GLY A 284 45.72 10.90 27.28
CA GLY A 284 46.86 11.23 28.12
C GLY A 284 46.74 10.80 29.59
N ILE A 285 45.53 10.54 30.10
CA ILE A 285 45.29 10.24 31.53
C ILE A 285 45.60 8.76 31.90
N LYS A 286 45.72 7.85 30.92
CA LYS A 286 46.03 6.43 31.17
C LYS A 286 47.52 6.08 31.28
N VAL A 287 48.44 7.01 30.99
CA VAL A 287 49.90 6.70 31.03
C VAL A 287 50.54 6.93 32.40
N SER A 288 49.91 7.68 33.31
CA SER A 288 50.53 8.06 34.60
C SER A 288 50.13 7.20 35.82
N LYS A 289 49.50 6.02 35.64
CA LYS A 289 49.10 5.13 36.76
C LYS A 289 49.97 3.88 36.96
N ASN A 290 51.14 3.79 36.33
CA ASN A 290 52.11 2.70 36.53
C ASN A 290 53.44 3.16 37.16
N MET A 291 53.42 4.09 38.12
CA MET A 291 54.52 4.22 39.09
C MET A 291 54.09 3.57 40.40
N LYS A 292 54.25 2.25 40.51
CA LYS A 292 54.46 1.59 41.80
C LYS A 292 55.96 1.35 41.95
N GLN A 293 56.51 1.93 43.00
CA GLN A 293 57.90 1.82 43.45
C GLN A 293 58.34 0.36 43.62
N SER A 294 59.63 0.15 43.33
CA SER A 294 60.46 -1.00 43.71
C SER A 294 60.39 -1.34 45.20
#